data_AF-W3RFS3-F1
#
_entry.id   AF-W3RFS3-F1
#
_cell.length_a   1.000
_cell.length_b   1.000
_cell.length_c   1.000
_cell.angle_alpha   90.00
_cell.angle_beta   90.00
_cell.angle_gamma   90.00
#
_symmetry.space_group_name_H-M   'P 1'
#
loop_
_entity.id
_entity.type
_entity.pdbx_description
1 polymer ?
#
loop_
_entity_poly.entity_id
_entity_poly.type
_entity_poly.pdbx_seq_one_letter_code
_entity_poly.pdbx_strand_id
1 'polypeptide(L)'
;MPLDAIAISDAQWSDLVENQGRRRWQDGEVVAFDPPPAPAPVPASISDRQFFQQLALDDVISGAEAEAAVATGTIPTEMLALIDRLPAEQRFGARMMLKGATVFERHHPLTVTIGQLYGWDDQQIDALFQSAAAL
;
A
#
# COMPACT_ATOMS: atom_id res chain seq x y z
N MET A 1 46.72 19.59 -9.73
CA MET A 1 45.39 19.42 -9.08
C MET A 1 44.43 20.39 -9.77
N PRO A 2 43.16 20.02 -10.02
CA PRO A 2 42.22 20.93 -10.66
C PRO A 2 41.97 22.17 -9.78
N LEU A 3 41.86 23.33 -10.41
CA LEU A 3 41.90 24.66 -9.78
C LEU A 3 40.62 25.04 -9.00
N ASP A 4 39.59 24.20 -9.05
CA ASP A 4 38.26 24.49 -8.49
C ASP A 4 37.87 23.56 -7.34
N ALA A 5 38.83 22.80 -6.79
CA ALA A 5 38.58 21.91 -5.66
C ALA A 5 38.48 22.72 -4.35
N ILE A 6 37.28 22.85 -3.81
CA ILE A 6 37.06 23.39 -2.46
C ILE A 6 37.58 22.36 -1.45
N ALA A 7 38.60 22.72 -0.69
CA ALA A 7 39.17 21.87 0.34
C ALA A 7 38.24 21.81 1.56
N ILE A 8 37.85 20.60 1.97
CA ILE A 8 37.20 20.36 3.27
C ILE A 8 38.26 20.47 4.37
N SER A 9 37.93 21.17 5.47
CA SER A 9 38.82 21.30 6.62
C SER A 9 38.90 19.99 7.43
N ASP A 10 39.97 19.80 8.21
CA ASP A 10 40.15 18.62 9.07
C ASP A 10 38.98 18.41 10.06
N ALA A 11 38.41 19.51 10.58
CA ALA A 11 37.25 19.46 11.45
C ALA A 11 35.99 18.97 10.72
N GLN A 12 35.80 19.39 9.47
CA GLN A 12 34.70 18.90 8.62
C GLN A 12 34.93 17.44 8.20
N TRP A 13 36.20 17.04 8.02
CA TRP A 13 36.57 15.66 7.74
C TRP A 13 36.26 14.74 8.93
N SER A 14 36.58 15.16 10.15
CA SER A 14 36.25 14.43 11.39
C SER A 14 34.74 14.27 11.59
N ASP A 15 33.96 15.35 11.45
CA ASP A 15 32.49 15.29 11.62
C ASP A 15 31.82 14.40 10.56
N LEU A 16 32.32 14.40 9.32
CA LEU A 16 31.83 13.54 8.25
C LEU A 16 32.13 12.05 8.52
N VAL A 17 33.32 11.75 9.05
CA VAL A 17 33.75 10.37 9.37
C VAL A 17 33.04 9.84 10.61
N GLU A 18 32.81 10.68 11.61
CA GLU A 18 32.12 10.33 12.85
C GLU A 18 30.60 10.17 12.67
N ASN A 19 29.99 10.90 11.72
CA ASN A 19 28.55 10.87 11.45
C ASN A 19 28.18 10.26 10.08
N GLN A 20 28.92 9.23 9.66
CA GLN A 20 28.65 8.52 8.41
C GLN A 20 27.17 8.07 8.33
N GLY A 21 26.47 8.48 7.27
CA GLY A 21 25.05 8.19 7.04
C GLY A 21 24.06 9.21 7.62
N ARG A 22 24.49 10.17 8.45
CA ARG A 22 23.65 11.25 9.03
C ARG A 22 24.02 12.65 8.52
N ARG A 23 24.95 12.74 7.57
CA ARG A 23 25.40 13.98 6.94
C ARG A 23 25.32 13.84 5.43
N ARG A 24 24.81 14.87 4.75
CA ARG A 24 24.97 15.01 3.30
C ARG A 24 25.62 16.33 2.97
N TRP A 25 26.39 16.35 1.89
CA TRP A 25 26.87 17.60 1.32
C TRP A 25 25.76 18.21 0.46
N GLN A 26 25.39 19.46 0.74
CA GLN A 26 24.42 20.21 -0.03
C GLN A 26 24.90 21.66 -0.16
N ASP A 27 25.12 22.11 -1.40
CA ASP A 27 25.48 23.49 -1.74
C ASP A 27 26.66 24.09 -0.94
N GLY A 28 27.71 23.32 -0.66
CA GLY A 28 28.88 23.81 0.07
C GLY A 28 28.89 23.54 1.57
N GLU A 29 27.80 23.02 2.13
CA GLU A 29 27.64 22.78 3.57
C GLU A 29 27.37 21.30 3.89
N VAL A 30 27.86 20.85 5.05
CA VAL A 30 27.57 19.53 5.60
C VAL A 30 26.31 19.63 6.46
N VAL A 31 25.17 19.28 5.89
CA VAL A 31 23.87 19.35 6.58
C VAL A 31 23.52 18.01 7.23
N ALA A 32 22.77 18.06 8.33
CA ALA A 32 22.17 16.86 8.91
C ALA A 32 21.20 16.24 7.90
N PHE A 33 21.40 14.96 7.60
CA PHE A 33 20.51 14.17 6.77
C PHE A 33 19.66 13.29 7.68
N ASP A 34 18.37 13.62 7.78
CA ASP A 34 17.36 12.73 8.32
C ASP A 34 16.68 12.03 7.13
N PRO A 35 16.99 10.75 6.84
CA PRO A 35 16.31 10.05 5.77
C PRO A 35 14.81 10.01 6.09
N PRO A 36 13.93 10.22 5.08
CA PRO A 36 12.51 10.00 5.29
C PRO A 36 12.29 8.57 5.82
N PRO A 37 11.33 8.38 6.74
CA PRO A 37 11.04 7.05 7.27
C PRO A 37 10.77 6.08 6.13
N ALA A 38 11.31 4.86 6.25
CA ALA A 38 11.04 3.82 5.27
C ALA A 38 9.51 3.61 5.13
N PRO A 39 8.99 3.37 3.91
CA PRO A 39 7.58 3.06 3.74
C PRO A 39 7.21 1.83 4.58
N ALA A 40 6.00 1.83 5.14
CA ALA A 40 5.51 0.70 5.91
C ALA A 40 5.53 -0.57 5.05
N PRO A 41 5.91 -1.74 5.61
CA PRO A 41 5.84 -2.97 4.85
C PRO A 41 4.39 -3.26 4.45
N VAL A 42 4.18 -3.73 3.22
CA VAL A 42 2.86 -4.18 2.77
C VAL A 42 2.55 -5.51 3.46
N PRO A 43 1.46 -5.62 4.24
CA PRO A 43 1.09 -6.86 4.89
C PRO A 43 0.73 -7.93 3.85
N ALA A 44 1.12 -9.18 4.11
CA ALA A 44 0.81 -10.29 3.20
C ALA A 44 -0.69 -10.59 3.13
N SER A 45 -1.42 -10.31 4.21
CA SER A 45 -2.87 -10.46 4.29
C SER A 45 -3.50 -9.47 5.26
N ILE A 46 -4.79 -9.24 5.08
CA ILE A 46 -5.66 -8.45 5.96
C ILE A 46 -6.96 -9.22 6.22
N SER A 47 -7.64 -8.95 7.33
CA SER A 47 -8.96 -9.55 7.59
C SER A 47 -10.03 -8.99 6.65
N ASP A 48 -11.13 -9.72 6.50
CA ASP A 48 -12.34 -9.27 5.80
C ASP A 48 -12.88 -7.94 6.34
N ARG A 49 -12.92 -7.79 7.67
CA ARG A 49 -13.30 -6.55 8.33
C ARG A 49 -12.39 -5.40 7.93
N GLN A 50 -11.08 -5.58 8.00
CA GLN A 50 -10.10 -4.54 7.62
C GLN A 50 -10.25 -4.15 6.16
N PHE A 51 -10.42 -5.13 5.27
CA PHE A 51 -10.63 -4.89 3.84
C PHE A 51 -11.88 -4.06 3.58
N PHE A 52 -13.07 -4.51 4.01
CA PHE A 52 -14.32 -3.80 3.74
C PHE A 52 -14.41 -2.46 4.49
N GLN A 53 -13.86 -2.36 5.70
CA GLN A 53 -13.81 -1.10 6.44
C GLN A 53 -12.94 -0.07 5.71
N GLN A 54 -11.78 -0.48 5.18
CA GLN A 54 -10.93 0.42 4.41
C GLN A 54 -11.59 0.85 3.09
N LEU A 55 -12.27 -0.06 2.38
CA LEU A 55 -13.01 0.30 1.16
C LEU A 55 -14.10 1.36 1.41
N ALA A 56 -14.74 1.33 2.58
CA ALA A 56 -15.71 2.36 2.95
C ALA A 56 -15.04 3.69 3.32
N LEU A 57 -13.86 3.65 3.94
CA LEU A 57 -13.07 4.87 4.22
C LEU A 57 -12.55 5.53 2.95
N ASP A 58 -12.27 4.74 1.92
CA ASP A 58 -11.81 5.20 0.60
C ASP A 58 -12.97 5.57 -0.35
N ASP A 59 -14.21 5.62 0.15
CA ASP A 59 -15.45 5.92 -0.60
C ASP A 59 -15.68 4.99 -1.82
N VAL A 60 -15.10 3.78 -1.82
CA VAL A 60 -15.27 2.78 -2.89
C VAL A 60 -16.63 2.08 -2.74
N ILE A 61 -17.07 1.87 -1.51
CA ILE A 61 -18.39 1.32 -1.16
C ILE A 61 -18.99 2.14 -0.02
N SER A 62 -20.29 2.04 0.19
CA SER A 62 -20.91 2.68 1.35
C SER A 62 -20.57 1.96 2.66
N GLY A 63 -20.60 2.68 3.79
CA GLY A 63 -20.45 2.07 5.12
C GLY A 63 -21.48 0.97 5.39
N ALA A 64 -22.72 1.13 4.92
CA ALA A 64 -23.76 0.12 5.04
C ALA A 64 -23.44 -1.16 4.23
N GLU A 65 -22.83 -1.02 3.05
CA GLU A 65 -22.36 -2.16 2.27
C GLU A 65 -21.17 -2.85 2.95
N ALA A 66 -20.24 -2.10 3.55
CA ALA A 66 -19.14 -2.68 4.31
C ALA A 66 -19.66 -3.49 5.52
N GLU A 67 -20.59 -2.93 6.29
CA GLU A 67 -21.21 -3.64 7.42
C GLU A 67 -21.96 -4.89 6.95
N ALA A 68 -22.74 -4.80 5.87
CA ALA A 68 -23.46 -5.94 5.32
C ALA A 68 -22.51 -7.03 4.78
N ALA A 69 -21.39 -6.64 4.17
CA ALA A 69 -20.36 -7.55 3.69
C ALA A 69 -19.73 -8.33 4.84
N VAL A 70 -19.33 -7.65 5.91
CA VAL A 70 -18.71 -8.30 7.08
C VAL A 70 -19.73 -9.13 7.87
N ALA A 71 -20.97 -8.64 8.03
CA ALA A 71 -21.98 -9.32 8.86
C ALA A 71 -22.62 -10.54 8.19
N THR A 72 -22.83 -10.49 6.87
CA THR A 72 -23.63 -11.50 6.16
C THR A 72 -22.95 -12.09 4.93
N GLY A 73 -21.75 -11.61 4.56
CA GLY A 73 -21.11 -11.94 3.30
C GLY A 73 -21.86 -11.36 2.09
N THR A 74 -22.59 -10.25 2.27
CA THR A 74 -23.25 -9.57 1.14
C THR A 74 -22.20 -8.84 0.32
N ILE A 75 -22.05 -9.23 -0.95
CA ILE A 75 -21.09 -8.57 -1.85
C ILE A 75 -21.64 -7.18 -2.19
N PRO A 76 -20.86 -6.09 -2.04
CA PRO A 76 -21.26 -4.75 -2.45
C PRO A 76 -21.67 -4.67 -3.93
N THR A 77 -22.58 -3.75 -4.25
CA THR A 77 -23.23 -3.70 -5.58
C THR A 77 -22.21 -3.46 -6.69
N GLU A 78 -21.29 -2.52 -6.48
CA GLU A 78 -20.23 -2.20 -7.44
C GLU A 78 -19.28 -3.39 -7.67
N MET A 79 -18.89 -4.10 -6.59
CA MET A 79 -18.08 -5.32 -6.72
C MET A 79 -18.81 -6.39 -7.54
N LEU A 80 -20.10 -6.59 -7.28
CA LEU A 80 -20.90 -7.56 -8.03
C LEU A 80 -20.97 -7.19 -9.53
N ALA A 81 -21.15 -5.91 -9.84
CA ALA A 81 -21.15 -5.42 -11.22
C ALA A 81 -19.82 -5.66 -11.93
N LEU A 82 -18.68 -5.56 -11.22
CA LEU A 82 -17.36 -5.88 -11.75
C LEU A 82 -17.18 -7.39 -11.96
N ILE A 83 -17.63 -8.22 -11.02
CA ILE A 83 -17.57 -9.69 -11.15
C ILE A 83 -18.39 -10.14 -12.37
N ASP A 84 -19.52 -9.51 -12.64
CA ASP A 84 -20.34 -9.85 -13.79
C ASP A 84 -19.68 -9.51 -15.14
N ARG A 85 -18.58 -8.75 -15.15
CA ARG A 85 -17.72 -8.57 -16.34
C ARG A 85 -16.72 -9.70 -16.55
N LEU A 86 -16.45 -10.54 -15.55
CA LEU A 86 -15.58 -11.70 -15.71
C LEU A 86 -16.21 -12.75 -16.64
N PRO A 87 -15.39 -13.65 -17.25
CA PRO A 87 -15.90 -14.82 -17.95
C PRO A 87 -16.82 -15.65 -17.04
N ALA A 88 -17.89 -16.22 -17.59
CA ALA A 88 -18.93 -16.90 -16.82
C ALA A 88 -18.38 -17.98 -15.86
N GLU A 89 -17.33 -18.69 -16.30
CA GLU A 89 -16.63 -19.74 -15.55
C GLU A 89 -15.93 -19.22 -14.28
N GLN A 90 -15.50 -17.95 -14.27
CA GLN A 90 -14.77 -17.35 -13.15
C GLN A 90 -15.70 -16.66 -12.14
N ARG A 91 -16.92 -16.27 -12.54
CA ARG A 91 -17.85 -15.50 -11.70
C ARG A 91 -18.23 -16.23 -10.41
N PHE A 92 -18.48 -17.53 -10.51
CA PHE A 92 -18.87 -18.33 -9.35
C PHE A 92 -17.75 -18.40 -8.30
N GLY A 93 -16.52 -18.67 -8.74
CA GLY A 93 -15.35 -18.69 -7.85
C GLY A 93 -15.08 -17.34 -7.19
N ALA A 94 -15.14 -16.26 -7.97
CA ALA A 94 -14.98 -14.90 -7.44
C ALA A 94 -16.04 -14.55 -6.38
N ARG A 95 -17.32 -14.87 -6.64
CA ARG A 95 -18.38 -14.66 -5.64
C ARG A 95 -18.16 -15.51 -4.39
N MET A 96 -17.84 -16.79 -4.53
CA MET A 96 -17.63 -17.67 -3.38
C MET A 96 -16.45 -17.23 -2.51
N MET A 97 -15.34 -16.78 -3.12
CA MET A 97 -14.22 -16.21 -2.38
C MET A 97 -14.67 -14.98 -1.60
N LEU A 98 -15.34 -14.00 -2.23
CA LEU A 98 -15.74 -12.78 -1.55
C LEU A 98 -16.76 -12.99 -0.43
N LYS A 99 -17.63 -13.99 -0.56
CA LYS A 99 -18.60 -14.31 0.49
C LYS A 99 -18.00 -15.09 1.66
N GLY A 100 -16.97 -15.89 1.41
CA GLY A 100 -16.40 -16.81 2.40
C GLY A 100 -15.01 -16.42 2.92
N ALA A 101 -14.38 -15.41 2.32
CA ALA A 101 -13.07 -14.94 2.72
C ALA A 101 -13.18 -14.24 4.08
N THR A 102 -12.54 -14.82 5.08
CA THR A 102 -12.24 -14.16 6.36
C THR A 102 -10.89 -13.45 6.33
N VAL A 103 -10.06 -13.78 5.34
CA VAL A 103 -8.72 -13.23 5.11
C VAL A 103 -8.55 -12.96 3.63
N PHE A 104 -8.03 -11.78 3.31
CA PHE A 104 -7.64 -11.35 1.96
C PHE A 104 -6.13 -11.34 1.86
N GLU A 105 -5.58 -12.09 0.91
CA GLU A 105 -4.14 -12.14 0.65
C GLU A 105 -3.76 -11.18 -0.48
N ARG A 106 -2.66 -10.44 -0.30
CA ARG A 106 -2.19 -9.43 -1.27
C ARG A 106 -1.83 -10.03 -2.62
N HIS A 107 -1.19 -11.19 -2.60
CA HIS A 107 -0.68 -11.88 -3.78
C HIS A 107 -1.66 -12.91 -4.34
N HIS A 108 -2.90 -12.96 -3.82
CA HIS A 108 -3.90 -13.87 -4.35
C HIS A 108 -4.38 -13.40 -5.74
N PRO A 109 -4.47 -14.28 -6.76
CA PRO A 109 -4.83 -13.88 -8.12
C PRO A 109 -6.14 -13.08 -8.21
N LEU A 110 -7.15 -13.44 -7.42
CA LEU A 110 -8.42 -12.69 -7.41
C LEU A 110 -8.31 -11.29 -6.80
N THR A 111 -7.43 -11.05 -5.83
CA THR A 111 -7.18 -9.71 -5.28
C THR A 111 -6.65 -8.79 -6.37
N VAL A 112 -5.67 -9.29 -7.15
CA VAL A 112 -5.09 -8.58 -8.29
C VAL A 112 -6.16 -8.35 -9.37
N THR A 113 -6.94 -9.37 -9.73
CA THR A 113 -8.01 -9.25 -10.72
C THR A 113 -9.07 -8.22 -10.30
N ILE A 114 -9.48 -8.21 -9.04
CA ILE A 114 -10.46 -7.24 -8.54
C ILE A 114 -9.88 -5.82 -8.57
N GLY A 115 -8.64 -5.64 -8.12
CA GLY A 115 -7.95 -4.34 -8.22
C GLY A 115 -7.91 -3.85 -9.67
N GLN A 116 -7.54 -4.70 -10.62
CA GLN A 116 -7.54 -4.39 -12.05
C GLN A 116 -8.93 -4.05 -12.59
N LEU A 117 -9.99 -4.73 -12.12
CA LEU A 117 -11.37 -4.42 -12.50
C LEU A 117 -11.83 -3.04 -11.98
N TYR A 118 -11.30 -2.62 -10.82
CA TYR A 118 -11.45 -1.26 -10.30
C TYR A 118 -10.53 -0.24 -10.99
N GLY A 119 -9.64 -0.68 -11.87
CA GLY A 119 -8.65 0.17 -12.54
C GLY A 119 -7.47 0.54 -11.65
N TRP A 120 -7.24 -0.20 -10.56
CA TRP A 120 -6.14 0.01 -9.65
C TRP A 120 -4.84 -0.62 -10.15
N ASP A 121 -3.73 0.07 -9.89
CA ASP A 121 -2.39 -0.48 -10.03
C ASP A 121 -1.92 -1.21 -8.75
N ASP A 122 -0.78 -1.89 -8.84
CA ASP A 122 -0.23 -2.62 -7.70
C ASP A 122 0.08 -1.74 -6.49
N GLN A 123 0.45 -0.47 -6.72
CA GLN A 123 0.77 0.48 -5.65
C GLN A 123 -0.49 0.91 -4.89
N GLN A 124 -1.61 1.08 -5.58
CA GLN A 124 -2.90 1.39 -4.98
C GLN A 124 -3.42 0.21 -4.15
N ILE A 125 -3.23 -1.03 -4.62
CA ILE A 125 -3.56 -2.22 -3.83
C ILE A 125 -2.63 -2.33 -2.60
N ASP A 126 -1.34 -2.03 -2.75
CA ASP A 126 -0.39 -2.00 -1.62
C ASP A 126 -0.80 -0.96 -0.57
N ALA A 127 -1.21 0.23 -1.01
CA ALA A 127 -1.67 1.31 -0.15
C ALA A 127 -2.96 0.94 0.61
N LEU A 128 -3.90 0.25 -0.06
CA LEU A 128 -5.09 -0.31 0.59
C LEU A 128 -4.70 -1.27 1.72
N PHE A 129 -3.78 -2.20 1.44
CA PHE A 129 -3.34 -3.19 2.44
C PHE A 129 -2.60 -2.55 3.61
N GLN A 130 -1.75 -1.56 3.36
CA GLN A 130 -1.06 -0.80 4.41
C GLN A 130 -2.05 -0.03 5.29
N SER A 131 -3.03 0.65 4.68
CA SER A 131 -4.02 1.44 5.41
C SER A 131 -4.99 0.55 6.20
N ALA A 132 -5.46 -0.53 5.58
CA ALA A 132 -6.35 -1.50 6.22
C ALA A 132 -5.70 -2.19 7.42
N ALA A 133 -4.40 -2.48 7.38
CA ALA A 133 -3.70 -3.10 8.51
C ALA A 133 -3.46 -2.16 9.70
N ALA A 134 -3.68 -0.85 9.54
CA ALA A 134 -3.64 0.11 10.63
C ALA A 134 -4.97 0.22 11.41
N LEU A 135 -6.03 -0.48 10.95
CA LEU A 135 -7.35 -0.57 11.57
C LEU A 135 -7.48 -1.77 12.51
#